data_AF-A0A1U7XQW2-F1
#
_entry.id   AF-A0A1U7XQW2-F1
#
_cell.length_a   1.000
_cell.length_b   1.000
_cell.length_c   1.000
_cell.angle_alpha   90.00
_cell.angle_beta   90.00
_cell.angle_gamma   90.00
#
_symmetry.space_group_name_H-M   'P 1'
#
loop_
_entity.id
_entity.type
_entity.pdbx_description
1 polymer ?
#
loop_
_entity_poly.entity_id
_entity_poly.type
_entity_poly.pdbx_seq_one_letter_code
_entity_poly.pdbx_strand_id
1 'polypeptide(L)'
;MRKLEENDKEHGLIKSGFVTCMGPLTKEDEVVAIHKNSCSTIFGKARLEAFRIFSEAVREKCNGNANIKYAWFGSSKEEIGRIISHGFSRTTEPKSGECFSIGVYLYPANFDGLLSAVEDENGSQTFYWRTSHVLRSCT
;
A
#
# COMPACT_ATOMS: atom_id res chain seq x y z
N MET A 1 4.68 -8.83 -11.99
CA MET A 1 3.48 -9.00 -11.13
C MET A 1 2.87 -10.35 -11.44
N ARG A 2 2.24 -11.00 -10.47
CA ARG A 2 1.51 -12.26 -10.63
C ARG A 2 0.06 -12.03 -10.25
N LYS A 3 -0.90 -12.40 -11.10
CA LYS A 3 -2.32 -12.42 -10.72
C LYS A 3 -2.54 -13.51 -9.67
N LEU A 4 -3.28 -13.19 -8.62
CA LEU A 4 -3.75 -14.17 -7.65
C LEU A 4 -5.10 -14.71 -8.13
N GLU A 5 -5.24 -16.02 -8.18
CA GLU A 5 -6.50 -16.68 -8.51
C GLU A 5 -7.43 -16.66 -7.30
N GLU A 6 -8.75 -16.71 -7.53
CA GLU A 6 -9.75 -16.59 -6.45
C GLU A 6 -9.65 -17.70 -5.39
N ASN A 7 -9.13 -18.87 -5.77
CA ASN A 7 -8.90 -20.00 -4.87
C ASN A 7 -7.57 -19.90 -4.08
N ASP A 8 -6.74 -18.89 -4.34
CA ASP A 8 -5.52 -18.63 -3.57
C ASP A 8 -5.91 -18.11 -2.17
N LYS A 9 -5.37 -18.71 -1.11
CA LYS A 9 -5.64 -18.26 0.28
C LYS A 9 -5.22 -16.80 0.47
N GLU A 10 -4.15 -16.37 -0.19
CA GLU A 10 -3.69 -14.98 -0.15
C GLU A 10 -4.69 -14.05 -0.82
N HIS A 11 -5.35 -14.50 -1.90
CA HIS A 11 -6.43 -13.75 -2.55
C HIS A 11 -7.58 -13.48 -1.57
N GLY A 12 -8.07 -14.53 -0.89
CA GLY A 12 -9.18 -14.38 0.08
C GLY A 12 -8.84 -13.46 1.26
N LEU A 13 -7.63 -13.55 1.81
CA LEU A 13 -7.17 -12.66 2.89
C LEU A 13 -7.06 -11.20 2.42
N ILE A 14 -6.54 -10.97 1.21
CA ILE A 14 -6.41 -9.62 0.68
C ILE A 14 -7.78 -9.02 0.36
N LYS A 15 -8.66 -9.80 -0.27
CA LYS A 15 -10.00 -9.38 -0.65
C LYS A 15 -10.84 -9.01 0.58
N SER A 16 -10.84 -9.86 1.62
CA SER A 16 -11.58 -9.59 2.86
C SER A 16 -11.06 -8.36 3.60
N GLY A 17 -9.73 -8.18 3.68
CA GLY A 17 -9.12 -6.98 4.25
C GLY A 17 -9.47 -5.70 3.48
N PHE A 18 -9.54 -5.79 2.14
CA PHE A 18 -9.93 -4.67 1.29
C PHE A 18 -11.38 -4.26 1.52
N VAL A 19 -12.30 -5.23 1.45
CA VAL A 19 -13.74 -5.00 1.65
C VAL A 19 -14.02 -4.46 3.05
N THR A 20 -13.36 -5.01 4.07
CA THR A 20 -13.45 -4.47 5.45
C THR A 20 -12.97 -3.02 5.52
N CYS A 21 -11.93 -2.67 4.76
CA CYS A 21 -11.36 -1.33 4.82
C CYS A 21 -12.23 -0.28 4.11
N MET A 22 -12.84 -0.65 2.99
CA MET A 22 -13.73 0.23 2.23
C MET A 22 -15.10 0.42 2.93
N GLY A 23 -15.42 -0.44 3.90
CA GLY A 23 -16.65 -0.37 4.67
C GLY A 23 -17.87 -0.90 3.91
N PRO A 24 -19.09 -0.68 4.44
CA PRO A 24 -20.32 -1.36 3.98
C PRO A 24 -20.77 -1.00 2.56
N LEU A 25 -20.12 -0.04 1.91
CA LEU A 25 -20.46 0.41 0.56
C LEU A 25 -19.79 -0.42 -0.54
N THR A 26 -18.71 -1.13 -0.24
CA THR A 26 -17.99 -1.93 -1.23
C THR A 26 -18.42 -3.39 -1.18
N LYS A 27 -18.82 -3.93 -2.32
CA LYS A 27 -19.19 -5.35 -2.45
C LYS A 27 -17.98 -6.17 -2.86
N GLU A 28 -17.96 -7.44 -2.45
CA GLU A 28 -16.92 -8.38 -2.88
C GLU A 28 -16.80 -8.50 -4.41
N ASP A 29 -17.91 -8.32 -5.13
CA ASP A 29 -17.97 -8.44 -6.59
C ASP A 29 -17.33 -7.26 -7.33
N GLU A 30 -17.01 -6.16 -6.61
CA GLU A 30 -16.35 -4.97 -7.17
C GLU A 30 -14.82 -5.14 -7.27
N VAL A 31 -14.25 -6.15 -6.60
CA VAL A 31 -12.82 -6.44 -6.69
C VAL A 31 -12.52 -7.22 -7.98
N VAL A 32 -12.07 -6.50 -9.00
CA VAL A 32 -11.89 -7.04 -10.36
C VAL A 32 -10.68 -7.97 -10.49
N ALA A 33 -9.58 -7.68 -9.79
CA ALA A 33 -8.39 -8.52 -9.79
C ALA A 33 -7.42 -8.17 -8.65
N ILE A 34 -6.74 -9.18 -8.10
CA ILE A 34 -5.65 -8.98 -7.15
C ILE A 34 -4.33 -9.42 -7.78
N HIS A 35 -3.34 -8.52 -7.73
CA HIS A 35 -2.00 -8.77 -8.26
C HIS A 35 -0.94 -8.65 -7.17
N LYS A 36 -0.07 -9.65 -7.10
CA LYS A 36 1.09 -9.65 -6.21
C LYS A 36 2.33 -9.13 -6.92
N ASN A 37 3.01 -8.16 -6.28
CA ASN A 37 4.36 -7.79 -6.68
C ASN A 37 5.36 -8.81 -6.10
N SER A 38 5.87 -9.70 -6.95
CA SER A 38 6.88 -10.69 -6.55
C SER A 38 8.27 -10.11 -6.27
N CYS A 39 8.48 -8.80 -6.47
CA CYS A 39 9.78 -8.13 -6.30
C CYS A 39 10.93 -8.83 -7.05
N SER A 40 10.65 -9.46 -8.19
CA SER A 40 11.60 -10.35 -8.89
C SER A 40 12.67 -9.61 -9.69
N THR A 41 12.45 -8.32 -9.99
CA THR A 41 13.44 -7.48 -10.70
C THR A 41 14.63 -7.15 -9.80
N ILE A 42 15.78 -6.80 -10.38
CA ILE A 42 16.98 -6.41 -9.61
C ILE A 42 16.65 -5.27 -8.64
N PHE A 43 15.98 -4.21 -9.13
CA PHE A 43 15.54 -3.10 -8.29
C PHE A 43 14.49 -3.52 -7.25
N GLY A 44 13.59 -4.43 -7.58
CA GLY A 44 12.61 -4.98 -6.65
C GLY A 44 13.27 -5.73 -5.49
N LYS A 45 14.25 -6.59 -5.80
CA LYS A 45 15.05 -7.32 -4.81
C LYS A 45 15.85 -6.35 -3.92
N ALA A 46 16.52 -5.37 -4.52
CA ALA A 46 17.27 -4.36 -3.77
C ALA A 46 16.37 -3.56 -2.79
N ARG A 47 15.17 -3.16 -3.23
CA ARG A 47 14.19 -2.48 -2.34
C ARG A 47 13.69 -3.39 -1.23
N LEU A 48 13.45 -4.68 -1.51
CA LEU A 48 13.02 -5.64 -0.50
C LEU A 48 14.12 -5.83 0.56
N GLU A 49 15.38 -5.89 0.14
CA GLU A 49 16.51 -6.04 1.05
C GLU A 49 16.73 -4.79 1.89
N ALA A 50 16.69 -3.60 1.27
CA ALA A 50 16.73 -2.34 2.01
C ALA A 50 15.61 -2.26 3.06
N PHE A 51 14.38 -2.65 2.70
CA PHE A 51 13.26 -2.69 3.64
C PHE A 51 13.54 -3.62 4.85
N ARG A 52 14.15 -4.78 4.64
CA ARG A 52 14.54 -5.70 5.72
C ARG A 52 15.61 -5.11 6.62
N ILE A 53 16.66 -4.54 6.04
CA ILE A 53 17.76 -3.90 6.79
C ILE A 53 17.21 -2.77 7.68
N PHE A 54 16.40 -1.87 7.11
CA PHE A 54 15.82 -0.77 7.90
C PHE A 54 14.81 -1.27 8.94
N SER A 55 14.05 -2.33 8.64
CA SER A 55 13.18 -2.97 9.64
C SER A 55 13.95 -3.50 10.84
N GLU A 56 15.08 -4.15 10.60
CA GLU A 56 15.93 -4.65 11.68
C GLU A 56 16.51 -3.50 12.51
N ALA A 57 17.08 -2.49 11.85
CA ALA A 57 17.63 -1.33 12.54
C ALA A 57 16.59 -0.59 13.41
N VAL A 58 15.34 -0.45 12.91
CA VAL A 58 14.25 0.13 13.70
C VAL A 58 13.84 -0.79 14.84
N ARG A 59 13.82 -2.11 14.63
CA ARG A 59 13.52 -3.10 15.68
C ARG A 59 14.50 -2.96 16.85
N GLU A 60 15.80 -2.92 16.55
CA GLU A 60 16.86 -2.76 17.55
C GLU A 60 16.72 -1.44 18.31
N LYS A 61 16.43 -0.35 17.59
CA LYS A 61 16.23 0.97 18.20
C LYS A 61 14.98 1.06 19.07
N CYS A 62 13.90 0.38 18.70
CA CYS A 62 12.57 0.51 19.30
C CYS A 62 12.20 -0.68 20.19
N ASN A 63 13.09 -1.04 21.12
CA ASN A 63 12.86 -2.07 22.14
C ASN A 63 12.39 -3.42 21.58
N GLY A 64 12.93 -3.83 20.42
CA GLY A 64 12.58 -5.10 19.79
C GLY A 64 11.34 -5.05 18.90
N ASN A 65 10.73 -3.89 18.65
CA ASN A 65 9.54 -3.75 17.82
C ASN A 65 9.71 -2.71 16.70
N ALA A 66 9.78 -3.18 15.45
CA ALA A 66 9.85 -2.32 14.27
C ALA A 66 8.51 -1.65 13.88
N ASN A 67 7.41 -2.04 14.53
CA ASN A 67 6.05 -1.54 14.26
C ASN A 67 5.67 -1.62 12.76
N ILE A 68 6.00 -2.75 12.13
CA ILE A 68 5.66 -3.02 10.72
C ILE A 68 4.16 -3.26 10.62
N LYS A 69 3.49 -2.53 9.73
CA LYS A 69 2.05 -2.67 9.49
C LYS A 69 1.76 -2.80 8.02
N TYR A 70 0.63 -3.43 7.71
CA TYR A 70 0.02 -3.38 6.39
C TYR A 70 -0.81 -2.11 6.25
N ALA A 71 -0.75 -1.53 5.06
CA ALA A 71 -1.50 -0.35 4.73
C ALA A 71 -1.87 -0.34 3.23
N TRP A 72 -2.91 0.41 2.92
CA TRP A 72 -3.44 0.65 1.59
C TRP A 72 -2.96 1.99 1.06
N PHE A 73 -2.64 2.01 -0.23
CA PHE A 73 -2.37 3.23 -0.99
C PHE A 73 -3.24 3.23 -2.24
N GLY A 74 -4.23 4.12 -2.31
CA GLY A 74 -5.07 4.30 -3.49
C GLY A 74 -4.48 5.36 -4.41
N SER A 75 -4.26 5.04 -5.68
CA SER A 75 -3.90 6.04 -6.71
C SER A 75 -4.24 5.51 -8.12
N SER A 76 -3.91 6.28 -9.18
CA SER A 76 -4.08 5.89 -10.56
C SER A 76 -3.18 4.69 -10.92
N LYS A 77 -3.61 3.92 -11.92
CA LYS A 77 -2.87 2.77 -12.45
C LYS A 77 -1.44 3.14 -12.86
N GLU A 78 -1.24 4.32 -13.45
CA GLU A 78 0.06 4.85 -13.89
C GLU A 78 0.97 5.15 -12.69
N GLU A 79 0.43 5.73 -11.63
CA GLU A 79 1.19 5.96 -10.40
C GLU A 79 1.55 4.65 -9.70
N ILE A 80 0.59 3.72 -9.57
CA ILE A 80 0.86 2.40 -9.01
C ILE A 80 1.92 1.65 -9.84
N GLY A 81 1.87 1.74 -11.17
CA GLY A 81 2.90 1.19 -12.06
C GLY A 81 4.29 1.78 -11.82
N ARG A 82 4.37 3.10 -11.61
CA ARG A 82 5.61 3.81 -11.24
C ARG A 82 6.12 3.38 -9.86
N ILE A 83 5.25 3.30 -8.86
CA ILE A 83 5.60 2.86 -7.49
C ILE A 83 6.10 1.42 -7.48
N ILE A 84 5.45 0.52 -8.23
CA ILE A 84 5.89 -0.87 -8.33
C ILE A 84 7.29 -0.97 -8.95
N SER A 85 7.58 -0.14 -9.94
CA SER A 85 8.85 -0.16 -10.69
C SER A 85 9.99 0.51 -9.92
N HIS A 86 9.72 1.67 -9.32
CA HIS A 86 10.75 2.56 -8.76
C HIS A 86 10.70 2.68 -7.23
N GLY A 87 9.61 2.23 -6.59
CA GLY A 87 9.31 2.51 -5.19
C GLY A 87 8.54 3.81 -5.04
N PHE A 88 8.12 4.11 -3.81
CA PHE A 88 7.55 5.41 -3.50
C PHE A 88 8.63 6.49 -3.68
N SER A 89 8.28 7.53 -4.42
CA SER A 89 9.07 8.75 -4.53
C SER A 89 8.17 9.94 -4.20
N ARG A 90 8.75 11.07 -3.79
CA ARG A 90 8.02 12.33 -3.65
C ARG A 90 7.46 12.71 -5.01
N THR A 91 6.24 12.29 -5.30
CA THR A 91 5.56 12.56 -6.56
C THR A 91 4.21 13.17 -6.26
N THR A 92 4.26 14.44 -5.84
CA THR A 92 3.45 15.57 -6.30
C THR A 92 3.50 16.66 -5.25
N GLU A 93 3.84 17.89 -5.66
CA GLU A 93 3.47 19.07 -4.87
C GLU A 93 1.95 19.06 -4.69
N PRO A 94 1.43 19.39 -3.49
CA PRO A 94 0.00 19.44 -3.28
C PRO A 94 -0.61 20.41 -4.29
N LYS A 95 -1.58 19.93 -5.09
CA LYS A 95 -2.40 20.80 -5.92
C LYS A 95 -3.22 21.66 -4.95
N SER A 96 -2.80 22.91 -4.80
CA SER A 96 -3.45 24.00 -4.06
C SER A 96 -3.84 23.74 -2.60
N GLY A 97 -3.13 24.41 -1.69
CA GLY A 97 -3.73 25.04 -0.51
C GLY A 97 -3.77 24.25 0.80
N GLU A 98 -3.80 22.92 0.79
CA GLU A 98 -4.10 22.17 2.03
C GLU A 98 -3.22 20.92 2.21
N CYS A 99 -1.99 21.09 2.73
CA CYS A 99 -1.33 20.08 3.57
C CYS A 99 0.01 20.57 4.13
N PHE A 100 0.14 20.60 5.46
CA PHE A 100 1.36 21.03 6.17
C PHE A 100 2.45 19.96 6.28
N SER A 101 2.33 18.81 5.61
CA SER A 101 3.38 17.78 5.64
C SER A 101 3.60 17.12 4.28
N ILE A 102 4.88 17.04 3.89
CA ILE A 102 5.35 16.39 2.67
C ILE A 102 5.65 14.93 3.00
N GLY A 103 4.83 14.00 2.53
CA GLY A 103 4.97 12.58 2.83
C GLY A 103 4.09 11.68 1.98
N VAL A 104 4.29 10.37 2.13
CA VAL A 104 3.40 9.34 1.58
C VAL A 104 2.35 9.03 2.63
N TYR A 105 1.09 9.26 2.29
CA TYR A 105 -0.05 8.94 3.15
C TYR A 105 -0.57 7.55 2.82
N LEU A 106 -0.80 6.75 3.86
CA LEU A 106 -1.27 5.37 3.74
C LEU A 106 -2.47 5.17 4.65
N TYR A 107 -3.42 4.36 4.22
CA TYR A 107 -4.58 3.99 5.01
C TYR A 107 -4.30 2.69 5.76
N PRO A 108 -4.56 2.59 7.07
CA PRO A 108 -4.33 1.35 7.81
C PRO A 108 -5.15 0.19 7.23
N ALA A 109 -4.59 -1.03 7.21
CA ALA A 109 -5.35 -2.20 6.75
C ALA A 109 -6.57 -2.54 7.62
N ASN A 110 -6.62 -2.02 8.85
CA ASN A 110 -7.70 -2.19 9.83
C ASN A 110 -8.60 -0.94 9.96
N PHE A 111 -8.63 -0.07 8.94
CA PHE A 111 -9.40 1.16 8.96
C PHE A 111 -10.76 0.97 8.31
N ASP A 112 -11.85 1.19 9.03
CA ASP A 112 -13.20 1.18 8.48
C ASP A 112 -13.52 2.58 7.92
N GLY A 113 -13.64 2.72 6.59
CA GLY A 113 -14.10 3.96 5.95
C GLY A 113 -13.20 4.58 4.88
N LEU A 114 -12.52 3.78 4.06
CA LEU A 114 -11.76 4.29 2.91
C LEU A 114 -12.70 4.75 1.79
N LEU A 115 -13.02 6.06 1.71
CA LEU A 115 -13.91 6.64 0.70
C LEU A 115 -13.27 7.72 -0.19
N SER A 116 -11.94 7.77 -0.32
CA SER A 116 -11.28 8.86 -1.06
C SER A 116 -10.10 8.42 -1.92
N ALA A 117 -10.29 7.42 -2.78
CA ALA A 117 -9.37 7.17 -3.88
C ALA A 117 -9.90 7.78 -5.18
N VAL A 118 -9.00 8.40 -5.94
CA VAL A 118 -9.30 9.05 -7.22
C VAL A 118 -9.62 7.96 -8.25
N GLU A 119 -10.79 8.06 -8.87
CA GLU A 119 -11.20 7.18 -9.97
C GLU A 119 -10.32 7.42 -11.21
N ASP A 120 -9.94 6.34 -11.91
CA ASP A 120 -9.32 6.46 -13.22
C ASP A 120 -10.33 6.80 -14.32
N GLU A 121 -9.85 7.04 -15.55
CA GLU A 121 -10.70 7.39 -16.70
C GLU A 121 -11.74 6.31 -17.06
N ASN A 122 -11.61 5.11 -16.50
CA ASN A 122 -12.52 3.99 -16.69
C ASN A 122 -13.44 3.77 -15.47
N GLY A 123 -13.43 4.65 -14.47
CA GLY A 123 -14.20 4.53 -13.23
C GLY A 123 -13.68 3.46 -12.27
N SER A 124 -12.44 2.97 -12.46
CA SER A 124 -11.80 1.96 -11.61
C SER A 124 -10.78 2.60 -10.66
N GLN A 125 -10.67 2.08 -9.44
CA GLN A 125 -9.70 2.56 -8.44
C GLN A 125 -8.65 1.48 -8.21
N THR A 126 -7.36 1.83 -8.30
CA THR A 126 -6.26 0.89 -8.05
C THR A 126 -5.69 1.08 -6.65
N PHE A 127 -5.74 0.01 -5.84
CA PHE A 127 -5.17 0.01 -4.50
C PHE A 127 -3.92 -0.86 -4.43
N TYR A 128 -2.87 -0.31 -3.82
CA TYR A 128 -1.62 -1.00 -3.56
C TYR A 128 -1.52 -1.38 -2.08
N TRP A 129 -1.41 -2.68 -1.82
CA TRP A 129 -1.13 -3.24 -0.49
C TRP A 129 0.37 -3.44 -0.33
N ARG A 130 0.97 -2.82 0.68
CA ARG A 130 2.32 -3.20 1.14
C ARG A 130 2.48 -3.04 2.64
N THR A 131 3.44 -3.78 3.19
CA THR A 131 4.04 -3.45 4.49
C THR A 131 4.73 -2.09 4.40
N SER A 132 4.43 -1.18 5.33
CA SER A 132 5.11 0.10 5.49
C SER A 132 5.59 0.28 6.92
N HIS A 133 6.67 1.03 7.10
CA HIS A 133 7.11 1.50 8.42
C HIS A 133 6.23 2.67 8.84
N VAL A 134 5.61 2.57 10.01
CA VAL A 134 5.16 3.77 10.71
C VAL A 134 6.36 4.24 11.53
N LEU A 135 7.12 5.19 10.98
CA LEU A 135 8.07 5.99 11.76
C LEU A 135 7.24 6.86 12.71
N ARG A 136 6.85 6.31 13.85
CA ARG A 136 6.42 7.15 14.97
C ARG A 136 7.64 7.97 15.36
N SER A 137 7.50 9.29 15.29
CA SER A 137 8.42 10.19 15.99
C SER A 137 8.42 9.76 17.45
N CYS A 138 9.54 9.21 17.93
CA CYS A 138 9.81 9.14 19.35
C CYS A 138 9.93 10.59 19.83
N THR A 139 8.88 11.12 20.42
CA THR A 139 8.98 12.16 21.45
C THR A 139 9.00 11.48 22.79
#